data_AF-A0A2H4VF85-F1
#
_entry.id   AF-A0A2H4VF85-F1
#
_cell.length_a   1.000
_cell.length_b   1.000
_cell.length_c   1.000
_cell.angle_alpha   90.00
_cell.angle_beta   90.00
_cell.angle_gamma   90.00
#
_symmetry.space_group_name_H-M   'P 1'
#
loop_
_entity.id
_entity.type
_entity.pdbx_description
1 polymer ?
#
loop_
_entity_poly.entity_id
_entity_poly.type
_entity_poly.pdbx_seq_one_letter_code
_entity_poly.pdbx_strand_id
1 'polypeptide(L)'
;MKDLNTDICIKCGSCVRECPMNLIQMNNLPEIPEAAKAFCCQCGHCRAICPGGAIGGFRESKKEGNNKFAITPEEMGSHMKLRRSIRHYSDQPVTRETMEEIFEIVRYAPSAANGQPVEWTVINDPEKVSQISSRTMEWMNEVSKGDSPIKDIMPLDSMIESWENGMDPILRKAPCLVVAHAHSENNMAFTDGIIALTHLDLALPSFGMGGCWAGILNIACNQHPPLKDVLGVPEKNTVIYPFMVGYPKYQHQRIPERNQPKIRWE
;
A
#
# COMPACT_ATOMS: atom_id res chain seq x y z
N MET A 1 24.65 14.86 -14.48
CA MET A 1 23.34 14.16 -14.60
C MET A 1 23.54 13.05 -15.61
N LYS A 2 23.38 11.77 -15.23
CA LYS A 2 23.92 10.65 -16.02
C LYS A 2 23.27 10.52 -17.42
N ASP A 3 22.00 10.89 -17.53
CA ASP A 3 21.19 10.63 -18.73
C ASP A 3 20.59 11.92 -19.35
N LEU A 4 21.34 13.03 -19.37
CA LEU A 4 20.87 14.26 -20.02
C LEU A 4 21.06 14.16 -21.55
N ASN A 5 19.98 14.22 -22.30
CA ASN A 5 20.00 14.42 -23.75
C ASN A 5 20.14 15.93 -24.05
N THR A 6 21.31 16.32 -24.56
CA THR A 6 21.66 17.72 -24.84
C THR A 6 20.96 18.29 -26.06
N ASP A 7 20.55 17.45 -27.01
CA ASP A 7 19.96 17.88 -28.29
C ASP A 7 18.54 18.41 -28.10
N ILE A 8 17.83 17.91 -27.08
CA ILE A 8 16.47 18.32 -26.75
C ILE A 8 16.39 19.16 -25.47
N CYS A 9 17.53 19.44 -24.83
CA CYS A 9 17.58 20.28 -23.64
C CYS A 9 17.46 21.76 -23.99
N ILE A 10 16.34 22.38 -23.60
CA ILE A 10 16.09 23.82 -23.83
C ILE A 10 16.65 24.74 -22.74
N LYS A 11 17.46 24.21 -21.79
CA LYS A 11 18.14 24.98 -20.73
C LYS A 11 17.24 25.87 -19.85
N CYS A 12 15.96 25.52 -19.68
CA CYS A 12 15.00 26.32 -18.91
C CYS A 12 15.22 26.31 -17.37
N GLY A 13 16.07 25.41 -16.87
CA GLY A 13 16.41 25.29 -15.45
C GLY A 13 15.30 24.77 -14.54
N SER A 14 14.18 24.24 -15.07
CA SER A 14 13.11 23.70 -14.20
C SER A 14 13.60 22.54 -13.32
N CYS A 15 14.44 21.66 -13.86
CA CYS A 15 15.05 20.57 -13.11
C CYS A 15 15.94 21.04 -11.95
N VAL A 16 16.58 22.21 -12.06
CA VAL A 16 17.37 22.83 -10.99
C VAL A 16 16.45 23.30 -9.88
N ARG A 17 15.40 24.06 -10.21
CA ARG A 17 14.46 24.63 -9.24
C ARG A 17 13.62 23.58 -8.52
N GLU A 18 13.31 22.48 -9.20
CA GLU A 18 12.43 21.42 -8.69
C GLU A 18 13.19 20.35 -7.88
N CYS A 19 14.53 20.33 -7.90
CA CYS A 19 15.29 19.33 -7.17
C CYS A 19 15.10 19.49 -5.65
N PRO A 20 14.42 18.57 -4.95
CA PRO A 20 14.15 18.74 -3.52
C PRO A 20 15.44 18.69 -2.67
N MET A 21 16.48 18.05 -3.20
CA MET A 21 17.78 17.92 -2.56
C MET A 21 18.74 19.07 -2.93
N ASN A 22 18.35 20.00 -3.80
CA ASN A 22 19.18 21.11 -4.30
C ASN A 22 20.54 20.65 -4.89
N LEU A 23 20.58 19.49 -5.55
CA LEU A 23 21.84 18.89 -6.05
C LEU A 23 22.18 19.26 -7.48
N ILE A 24 21.23 19.83 -8.23
CA ILE A 24 21.42 20.15 -9.65
C ILE A 24 21.83 21.61 -9.78
N GLN A 25 22.96 21.87 -10.43
CA GLN A 25 23.43 23.21 -10.76
C GLN A 25 23.30 23.50 -12.26
N MET A 26 23.30 24.78 -12.64
CA MET A 26 23.24 25.21 -14.03
C MET A 26 24.59 25.76 -14.49
N ASN A 27 25.35 24.96 -15.23
CA ASN A 27 26.63 25.35 -15.83
C ASN A 27 26.55 25.16 -17.36
N ASN A 28 25.86 26.07 -18.05
CA ASN A 28 25.42 25.95 -19.46
C ASN A 28 24.41 24.81 -19.72
N LEU A 29 24.58 23.66 -19.07
CA LEU A 29 23.64 22.54 -19.00
C LEU A 29 23.39 22.17 -17.53
N PRO A 30 22.24 21.56 -17.21
CA PRO A 30 21.96 21.09 -15.86
C PRO A 30 22.83 19.88 -15.51
N GLU A 31 23.53 19.94 -14.39
CA GLU A 31 24.42 18.88 -13.94
C GLU A 31 24.34 18.64 -12.43
N ILE A 32 24.79 17.47 -11.99
CA ILE A 32 24.94 17.13 -10.57
C ILE A 32 26.43 16.95 -10.35
N PRO A 33 27.09 17.75 -9.48
CA PRO A 33 28.50 17.58 -9.15
C PRO A 33 28.81 16.15 -8.68
N GLU A 34 30.00 15.63 -8.99
CA GLU A 34 30.39 14.26 -8.64
C GLU A 34 30.22 13.97 -7.14
N ALA A 35 30.73 14.88 -6.30
CA ALA A 35 30.62 14.78 -4.84
C ALA A 35 29.16 14.80 -4.33
N ALA A 36 28.23 15.34 -5.11
CA ALA A 36 26.81 15.44 -4.76
C ALA A 36 25.99 14.22 -5.22
N LYS A 37 26.50 13.41 -6.14
CA LYS A 37 25.75 12.28 -6.73
C LYS A 37 25.30 11.25 -5.70
N ALA A 38 26.10 11.01 -4.65
CA ALA A 38 25.79 10.07 -3.59
C ALA A 38 24.54 10.46 -2.77
N PHE A 39 24.12 11.73 -2.81
CA PHE A 39 22.96 12.23 -2.08
C PHE A 39 21.68 12.26 -2.94
N CYS A 40 21.77 11.89 -4.23
CA CYS A 40 20.62 11.85 -5.11
C CYS A 40 19.72 10.66 -4.76
N CYS A 41 18.48 10.94 -4.35
CA CYS A 41 17.47 9.93 -4.03
C CYS A 41 16.74 9.34 -5.26
N GLN A 42 17.14 9.76 -6.47
CA GLN A 42 16.57 9.26 -7.73
C GLN A 42 15.03 9.40 -7.85
N CYS A 43 14.44 10.39 -7.17
CA CYS A 43 12.99 10.61 -7.13
C CYS A 43 12.33 10.97 -8.47
N GLY A 44 13.10 11.28 -9.51
CA GLY A 44 12.58 11.58 -10.84
C GLY A 44 11.86 12.94 -10.98
N HIS A 45 11.84 13.79 -9.94
CA HIS A 45 11.24 15.13 -10.00
C HIS A 45 11.80 15.99 -11.16
N CYS A 46 13.13 16.00 -11.31
CA CYS A 46 13.81 16.71 -12.39
C CYS A 46 13.39 16.23 -13.79
N ARG A 47 13.01 14.96 -13.92
CA ARG A 47 12.52 14.36 -15.15
C ARG A 47 11.06 14.70 -15.40
N ALA A 48 10.20 14.54 -14.40
CA ALA A 48 8.77 14.80 -14.51
C ALA A 48 8.49 16.26 -14.90
N ILE A 49 9.28 17.21 -14.37
CA ILE A 49 9.15 18.64 -14.70
C ILE A 49 9.80 19.03 -16.03
N CYS A 50 10.57 18.14 -16.68
CA CYS A 50 11.32 18.48 -17.88
C CYS A 50 10.39 18.60 -19.10
N PRO A 51 10.15 19.81 -19.64
CA PRO A 51 9.13 20.01 -20.68
C PRO A 51 9.48 19.32 -22.01
N GLY A 52 10.78 19.20 -22.29
CA GLY A 52 11.32 18.53 -23.48
C GLY A 52 11.68 17.06 -23.26
N GLY A 53 11.48 16.50 -22.05
CA GLY A 53 11.85 15.11 -21.76
C GLY A 53 13.37 14.84 -21.85
N ALA A 54 14.21 15.87 -21.68
CA ALA A 54 15.66 15.80 -21.86
C ALA A 54 16.39 14.97 -20.80
N ILE A 55 15.75 14.64 -19.68
CA ILE A 55 16.37 13.94 -18.56
C ILE A 55 15.87 12.49 -18.55
N GLY A 56 16.76 11.56 -18.84
CA GLY A 56 16.50 10.13 -18.86
C GLY A 56 16.45 9.49 -17.47
N GLY A 57 16.31 8.17 -17.46
CA GLY A 57 16.33 7.30 -16.28
C GLY A 57 16.09 5.84 -16.67
N PHE A 58 16.06 4.93 -15.70
CA PHE A 58 15.97 3.47 -15.93
C PHE A 58 14.69 2.96 -16.63
N ARG A 59 13.64 3.78 -16.73
CA ARG A 59 12.36 3.44 -17.39
C ARG A 59 11.93 4.61 -18.24
N GLU A 60 11.22 4.46 -19.35
CA GLU A 60 10.69 5.60 -20.11
C GLU A 60 9.58 6.34 -19.33
N SER A 61 9.57 7.67 -19.41
CA SER A 61 8.49 8.52 -18.90
C SER A 61 7.72 8.97 -20.12
N LYS A 62 6.52 8.43 -20.31
CA LYS A 62 5.63 8.94 -21.34
C LYS A 62 5.12 10.31 -20.89
N LYS A 63 5.28 11.32 -21.76
CA LYS A 63 4.53 12.55 -21.60
C LYS A 63 3.07 12.21 -21.87
N GLU A 64 2.26 12.10 -20.84
CA GLU A 64 0.84 11.93 -21.02
C GLU A 64 0.26 13.20 -21.68
N GLY A 65 -0.57 13.02 -22.70
CA GLY A 65 -1.10 14.11 -23.51
C GLY A 65 -1.98 15.07 -22.70
N ASN A 66 -2.11 16.32 -23.18
CA ASN A 66 -2.86 17.37 -22.49
C ASN A 66 -4.33 16.96 -22.19
N ASN A 67 -4.67 17.04 -20.89
CA ASN A 67 -6.02 17.21 -20.32
C ASN A 67 -7.06 16.09 -20.50
N LYS A 68 -6.86 14.93 -19.87
CA LYS A 68 -7.96 14.04 -19.45
C LYS A 68 -7.89 13.49 -18.02
N PHE A 69 -7.00 14.02 -17.17
CA PHE A 69 -6.77 13.51 -15.81
C PHE A 69 -7.30 14.41 -14.68
N ALA A 70 -8.07 15.45 -15.00
CA ALA A 70 -8.64 16.32 -13.98
C ALA A 70 -9.81 15.60 -13.29
N ILE A 71 -9.50 14.81 -12.26
CA ILE A 71 -10.50 14.31 -11.32
C ILE A 71 -10.94 15.50 -10.47
N THR A 72 -12.22 15.81 -10.51
CA THR A 72 -12.79 16.89 -9.70
C THR A 72 -12.74 16.54 -8.20
N PRO A 73 -12.76 17.54 -7.29
CA PRO A 73 -12.87 17.28 -5.86
C PRO A 73 -14.13 16.47 -5.51
N GLU A 74 -15.21 16.63 -6.27
CA GLU A 74 -16.46 15.86 -6.07
C GLU A 74 -16.30 14.39 -6.46
N GLU A 75 -15.68 14.10 -7.61
CA GLU A 75 -15.42 12.72 -8.07
C GLU A 75 -14.48 12.00 -7.11
N MET A 76 -13.32 12.60 -6.80
CA MET A 76 -12.35 12.01 -5.87
C MET A 76 -12.96 11.86 -4.48
N GLY A 77 -13.64 12.91 -4.00
CA GLY A 77 -14.30 12.90 -2.71
C GLY A 77 -15.37 11.81 -2.62
N SER A 78 -16.16 11.60 -3.67
CA SER A 78 -17.19 10.56 -3.70
C SER A 78 -16.57 9.16 -3.71
N HIS A 79 -15.52 8.94 -4.50
CA HIS A 79 -14.77 7.69 -4.52
C HIS A 79 -14.23 7.31 -3.14
N MET A 80 -13.55 8.26 -2.48
CA MET A 80 -12.99 8.04 -1.14
C MET A 80 -14.07 7.85 -0.06
N LYS A 81 -15.19 8.59 -0.15
CA LYS A 81 -16.31 8.49 0.82
C LYS A 81 -17.13 7.21 0.65
N LEU A 82 -17.27 6.69 -0.56
CA LEU A 82 -18.00 5.45 -0.86
C LEU A 82 -17.19 4.20 -0.55
N ARG A 83 -15.86 4.28 -0.51
CA ARG A 83 -14.98 3.17 -0.14
C ARG A 83 -15.34 2.63 1.25
N ARG A 84 -15.56 1.31 1.35
CA ARG A 84 -15.93 0.61 2.58
C ARG A 84 -15.03 -0.61 2.79
N SER A 85 -14.87 -0.98 4.06
CA SER A 85 -14.24 -2.24 4.43
C SER A 85 -15.13 -3.40 3.98
N ILE A 86 -14.71 -4.10 2.93
CA ILE A 86 -15.39 -5.29 2.41
C ILE A 86 -15.04 -6.49 3.28
N ARG A 87 -16.07 -7.21 3.70
CA ARG A 87 -15.99 -8.31 4.68
C ARG A 87 -16.86 -9.51 4.31
N HIS A 88 -17.49 -9.44 3.14
CA HIS A 88 -18.29 -10.49 2.53
C HIS A 88 -17.95 -10.48 1.04
N TYR A 89 -17.45 -11.60 0.55
CA TYR A 89 -16.92 -11.73 -0.80
C TYR A 89 -17.83 -12.61 -1.65
N SER A 90 -17.93 -12.28 -2.94
CA SER A 90 -18.56 -13.16 -3.93
C SER A 90 -17.62 -14.32 -4.31
N ASP A 91 -18.13 -15.31 -5.03
CA ASP A 91 -17.34 -16.44 -5.53
C ASP A 91 -16.46 -16.09 -6.75
N GLN A 92 -16.51 -14.83 -7.22
CA GLN A 92 -15.65 -14.39 -8.31
C GLN A 92 -14.17 -14.49 -7.90
N PRO A 93 -13.34 -15.19 -8.70
CA PRO A 93 -11.93 -15.36 -8.38
C PRO A 93 -11.17 -14.05 -8.51
N VAL A 94 -10.24 -13.81 -7.59
CA VAL A 94 -9.21 -12.78 -7.77
C VAL A 94 -8.16 -13.36 -8.70
N THR A 95 -7.85 -12.71 -9.83
CA THR A 95 -6.84 -13.22 -10.76
C THR A 95 -5.49 -12.55 -10.52
N ARG A 96 -4.41 -13.26 -10.88
CA ARG A 96 -3.05 -12.71 -10.78
C ARG A 96 -2.89 -11.48 -11.66
N GLU A 97 -3.43 -11.53 -12.87
CA GLU A 97 -3.35 -10.47 -13.87
C GLU A 97 -4.00 -9.19 -13.34
N THR A 98 -5.19 -9.29 -12.73
CA THR A 98 -5.88 -8.14 -12.12
C THR A 98 -5.04 -7.55 -10.99
N MET A 99 -4.45 -8.39 -10.14
CA MET A 99 -3.58 -7.90 -9.06
C MET A 99 -2.32 -7.23 -9.60
N GLU A 100 -1.70 -7.77 -10.64
CA GLU A 100 -0.53 -7.16 -11.30
C GLU A 100 -0.87 -5.78 -11.90
N GLU A 101 -2.03 -5.62 -12.54
CA GLU A 101 -2.52 -4.32 -13.02
C GLU A 101 -2.72 -3.32 -11.87
N ILE A 102 -3.31 -3.76 -10.76
CA ILE A 102 -3.47 -2.92 -9.57
C ILE A 102 -2.09 -2.53 -9.00
N PHE A 103 -1.13 -3.44 -8.94
CA PHE A 103 0.21 -3.14 -8.42
C PHE A 103 1.01 -2.19 -9.31
N GLU A 104 0.74 -2.13 -10.62
CA GLU A 104 1.30 -1.08 -11.48
C GLU A 104 0.79 0.32 -11.13
N ILE A 105 -0.36 0.44 -10.46
CA ILE A 105 -0.84 1.70 -9.87
C ILE A 105 -0.22 1.89 -8.47
N VAL A 106 -0.31 0.87 -7.61
CA VAL A 106 0.12 0.96 -6.19
C VAL A 106 1.60 1.30 -6.03
N ARG A 107 2.46 0.85 -6.95
CA ARG A 107 3.90 1.17 -6.93
C ARG A 107 4.22 2.67 -7.01
N TYR A 108 3.27 3.51 -7.39
CA TYR A 108 3.41 4.97 -7.41
C TYR A 108 3.06 5.63 -6.07
N ALA A 109 2.74 4.84 -5.03
CA ALA A 109 2.63 5.33 -3.67
C ALA A 109 3.93 6.04 -3.26
N PRO A 110 3.84 7.23 -2.61
CA PRO A 110 5.03 7.95 -2.19
C PRO A 110 5.75 7.19 -1.07
N SER A 111 7.08 7.33 -1.04
CA SER A 111 7.95 6.76 -0.01
C SER A 111 9.04 7.75 0.38
N ALA A 112 9.50 7.67 1.64
CA ALA A 112 10.54 8.55 2.14
C ALA A 112 11.81 8.48 1.26
N ALA A 113 12.27 9.63 0.79
CA ALA A 113 13.42 9.75 -0.12
C ALA A 113 13.36 8.79 -1.33
N ASN A 114 12.16 8.49 -1.84
CA ASN A 114 11.96 7.54 -2.95
C ASN A 114 12.55 6.14 -2.68
N GLY A 115 12.71 5.76 -1.41
CA GLY A 115 13.33 4.51 -0.99
C GLY A 115 12.56 3.26 -1.42
N GLN A 116 11.26 3.39 -1.70
CA GLN A 116 10.38 2.32 -2.16
C GLN A 116 10.59 1.00 -1.39
N PRO A 117 10.59 1.01 -0.05
CA PRO A 117 11.04 -0.15 0.73
C PRO A 117 10.01 -1.27 0.85
N VAL A 118 8.79 -1.03 0.36
CA VAL A 118 7.65 -1.92 0.55
C VAL A 118 7.72 -3.08 -0.44
N GLU A 119 7.71 -4.28 0.11
CA GLU A 119 7.57 -5.54 -0.59
C GLU A 119 6.20 -6.16 -0.28
N TRP A 120 5.80 -7.13 -1.11
CA TRP A 120 4.45 -7.67 -1.08
C TRP A 120 4.45 -9.19 -1.16
N THR A 121 3.74 -9.83 -0.23
CA THR A 121 3.31 -11.22 -0.38
C THR A 121 1.83 -11.25 -0.74
N VAL A 122 1.50 -11.78 -1.93
CA VAL A 122 0.11 -11.93 -2.40
C VAL A 122 -0.27 -13.39 -2.35
N ILE A 123 -1.21 -13.72 -1.46
CA ILE A 123 -1.74 -15.07 -1.26
C ILE A 123 -3.10 -15.13 -1.95
N ASN A 124 -3.09 -15.59 -3.18
CA ASN A 124 -4.28 -15.74 -4.03
C ASN A 124 -4.76 -17.19 -4.08
N ASP A 125 -4.93 -17.77 -2.89
CA ASP A 125 -5.37 -19.15 -2.69
C ASP A 125 -6.32 -19.17 -1.47
N PRO A 126 -7.65 -19.29 -1.69
CA PRO A 126 -8.64 -19.28 -0.61
C PRO A 126 -8.39 -20.35 0.46
N GLU A 127 -7.83 -21.51 0.10
CA GLU A 127 -7.53 -22.58 1.04
C GLU A 127 -6.37 -22.18 1.94
N LYS A 128 -5.31 -21.60 1.37
CA LYS A 128 -4.19 -21.06 2.15
C LYS A 128 -4.62 -19.89 3.05
N VAL A 129 -5.54 -19.04 2.58
CA VAL A 129 -6.12 -17.98 3.41
C VAL A 129 -6.91 -18.57 4.59
N SER A 130 -7.71 -19.61 4.35
CA SER A 130 -8.44 -20.33 5.40
C SER A 130 -7.49 -20.95 6.44
N GLN A 131 -6.37 -21.53 5.99
CA GLN A 131 -5.35 -22.06 6.89
C GLN A 131 -4.73 -20.98 7.78
N ILE A 132 -4.49 -19.77 7.26
CA ILE A 132 -4.00 -18.63 8.06
C ILE A 132 -5.02 -18.23 9.14
N SER A 133 -6.32 -18.20 8.80
CA SER A 133 -7.38 -17.98 9.80
C SER A 133 -7.34 -19.05 10.89
N SER A 134 -7.26 -20.33 10.52
CA SER A 134 -7.20 -21.45 11.47
C SER A 134 -6.00 -21.34 12.41
N ARG A 135 -4.80 -21.05 11.89
CA ARG A 135 -3.61 -20.84 12.72
C ARG A 135 -3.74 -19.65 13.66
N THR A 136 -4.40 -18.59 13.21
CA THR A 136 -4.68 -17.43 14.06
C THR A 136 -5.65 -17.78 15.19
N MET A 137 -6.64 -18.64 14.92
CA MET A 137 -7.57 -19.13 15.94
C MET A 137 -6.90 -20.09 16.93
N GLU A 138 -5.96 -20.92 16.49
CA GLU A 138 -5.13 -21.75 17.38
C GLU A 138 -4.39 -20.88 18.40
N TRP A 139 -3.66 -19.86 17.93
CA TRP A 139 -3.01 -18.87 18.79
C TRP A 139 -4.01 -18.16 19.71
N MET A 140 -5.17 -17.75 19.19
CA MET A 140 -6.20 -17.07 19.98
C MET A 140 -6.71 -17.94 21.14
N ASN A 141 -6.90 -19.24 20.91
CA ASN A 141 -7.31 -20.20 21.93
C ASN A 141 -6.20 -20.48 22.97
N GLU A 142 -4.93 -20.32 22.61
CA GLU A 142 -3.83 -20.38 23.57
C GLU A 142 -3.83 -19.13 24.47
N VAL A 143 -3.97 -17.95 23.87
CA VAL A 143 -4.03 -16.67 24.58
C VAL A 143 -5.23 -16.60 25.52
N SER A 144 -6.39 -17.14 25.12
CA SER A 144 -7.60 -17.12 25.95
C SER A 144 -7.46 -17.90 27.27
N LYS A 145 -6.58 -18.91 27.32
CA LYS A 145 -6.31 -19.71 28.52
C LYS A 145 -5.38 -19.02 29.52
N GLY A 146 -4.59 -18.05 29.07
CA GLY A 146 -3.64 -17.31 29.90
C GLY A 146 -4.19 -16.00 30.46
N ASP A 147 -3.37 -15.31 31.24
CA ASP A 147 -3.60 -13.89 31.58
C ASP A 147 -2.87 -13.03 30.54
N SER A 148 -3.63 -12.33 29.70
CA SER A 148 -3.08 -11.58 28.55
C SER A 148 -3.81 -10.25 28.38
N PRO A 149 -3.08 -9.13 28.20
CA PRO A 149 -3.66 -7.82 27.90
C PRO A 149 -4.52 -7.79 26.62
N ILE A 150 -4.38 -8.80 25.76
CA ILE A 150 -5.20 -8.92 24.53
C ILE A 150 -6.69 -9.04 24.88
N LYS A 151 -7.03 -9.61 26.04
CA LYS A 151 -8.41 -9.75 26.52
C LYS A 151 -9.11 -8.40 26.75
N ASP A 152 -8.35 -7.33 27.04
CA ASP A 152 -8.90 -5.99 27.26
C ASP A 152 -9.25 -5.26 25.95
N ILE A 153 -8.66 -5.69 24.83
CA ILE A 153 -8.79 -5.04 23.52
C ILE A 153 -9.56 -5.89 22.50
N MET A 154 -9.81 -7.17 22.80
CA MET A 154 -10.45 -8.10 21.88
C MET A 154 -11.35 -9.11 22.62
N PRO A 155 -12.60 -9.32 22.18
CA PRO A 155 -13.53 -10.26 22.82
C PRO A 155 -13.21 -11.72 22.42
N LEU A 156 -12.16 -12.29 22.99
CA LEU A 156 -11.62 -13.60 22.58
C LEU A 156 -12.67 -14.72 22.63
N ASP A 157 -13.44 -14.83 23.72
CA ASP A 157 -14.44 -15.90 23.89
C ASP A 157 -15.52 -15.86 22.80
N SER A 158 -16.03 -14.66 22.47
CA SER A 158 -17.03 -14.48 21.41
C SER A 158 -16.48 -14.80 20.02
N MET A 159 -15.19 -14.55 19.78
CA MET A 159 -14.55 -14.86 18.51
C MET A 159 -14.30 -16.36 18.37
N ILE A 160 -13.90 -17.04 19.45
CA ILE A 160 -13.76 -18.50 19.49
C ILE A 160 -15.12 -19.17 19.26
N GLU A 161 -16.17 -18.72 19.97
CA GLU A 161 -17.54 -19.21 19.76
C GLU A 161 -18.01 -18.98 18.31
N SER A 162 -17.72 -17.82 17.72
CA SER A 162 -18.05 -17.53 16.32
C SER A 162 -17.38 -18.53 15.36
N TRP A 163 -16.10 -18.85 15.61
CA TRP A 163 -15.35 -19.82 14.83
C TRP A 163 -15.91 -21.23 14.92
N GLU A 164 -16.23 -21.69 16.13
CA GLU A 164 -16.86 -23.00 16.37
C GLU A 164 -18.23 -23.13 15.67
N ASN A 165 -18.93 -22.01 15.53
CA ASN A 165 -20.19 -21.92 14.77
C ASN A 165 -19.99 -21.74 13.24
N GLY A 166 -18.77 -21.90 12.72
CA GLY A 166 -18.46 -21.89 11.29
C GLY A 166 -18.31 -20.50 10.66
N MET A 167 -18.25 -19.45 11.47
CA MET A 167 -17.94 -18.09 11.00
C MET A 167 -16.46 -17.80 11.18
N ASP A 168 -15.77 -17.38 10.12
CA ASP A 168 -14.38 -16.92 10.22
C ASP A 168 -14.32 -15.45 10.69
N PRO A 169 -13.90 -15.16 11.94
CA PRO A 169 -13.82 -13.79 12.43
C PRO A 169 -12.52 -13.09 12.02
N ILE A 170 -11.52 -13.85 11.52
CA ILE A 170 -10.15 -13.40 11.25
C ILE A 170 -10.06 -12.81 9.84
N LEU A 171 -10.22 -13.64 8.81
CA LEU A 171 -10.10 -13.24 7.40
C LEU A 171 -11.41 -13.37 6.63
N ARG A 172 -12.49 -13.80 7.28
CA ARG A 172 -13.87 -13.78 6.77
C ARG A 172 -14.00 -14.44 5.41
N LYS A 173 -13.25 -15.53 5.19
CA LYS A 173 -13.20 -16.26 3.91
C LYS A 173 -12.83 -15.37 2.73
N ALA A 174 -11.92 -14.40 2.94
CA ALA A 174 -11.39 -13.60 1.84
C ALA A 174 -10.72 -14.50 0.79
N PRO A 175 -10.98 -14.28 -0.51
CA PRO A 175 -10.37 -15.10 -1.56
C PRO A 175 -8.89 -14.79 -1.76
N CYS A 176 -8.43 -13.59 -1.36
CA CYS A 176 -7.04 -13.18 -1.46
C CYS A 176 -6.61 -12.40 -0.20
N LEU A 177 -5.36 -12.61 0.22
CA LEU A 177 -4.69 -11.85 1.27
C LEU A 177 -3.43 -11.20 0.70
N VAL A 178 -3.29 -9.90 0.86
CA VAL A 178 -2.09 -9.13 0.52
C VAL A 178 -1.39 -8.75 1.81
N VAL A 179 -0.09 -8.99 1.91
CA VAL A 179 0.73 -8.63 3.07
C VAL A 179 1.80 -7.66 2.64
N ALA A 180 1.71 -6.41 3.10
CA ALA A 180 2.80 -5.47 2.97
C ALA A 180 3.87 -5.77 4.03
N HIS A 181 5.12 -5.84 3.62
CA HIS A 181 6.26 -6.07 4.50
C HIS A 181 7.49 -5.32 4.00
N ALA A 182 8.50 -5.16 4.85
CA ALA A 182 9.76 -4.51 4.47
C ALA A 182 10.88 -4.92 5.42
N HIS A 183 12.12 -4.62 5.05
CA HIS A 183 13.28 -4.87 5.90
C HIS A 183 13.11 -4.24 7.29
N SER A 184 13.35 -5.02 8.35
CA SER A 184 13.06 -4.65 9.74
C SER A 184 13.83 -3.42 10.24
N GLU A 185 15.00 -3.16 9.68
CA GLU A 185 15.84 -2.00 10.03
C GLU A 185 15.44 -0.71 9.31
N ASN A 186 14.46 -0.75 8.39
CA ASN A 186 14.00 0.46 7.71
C ASN A 186 12.94 1.19 8.53
N ASN A 187 13.39 2.25 9.23
CA ASN A 187 12.55 3.05 10.12
C ASN A 187 11.38 3.77 9.41
N MET A 188 11.47 3.99 8.10
CA MET A 188 10.41 4.68 7.34
C MET A 188 9.38 3.70 6.77
N ALA A 189 9.73 2.42 6.67
CA ALA A 189 8.96 1.45 5.93
C ALA A 189 7.56 1.21 6.48
N PHE A 190 7.35 1.34 7.80
CA PHE A 190 6.01 1.23 8.37
C PHE A 190 5.06 2.28 7.78
N THR A 191 5.43 3.57 7.83
CA THR A 191 4.62 4.65 7.27
C THR A 191 4.45 4.50 5.76
N ASP A 192 5.53 4.19 5.04
CA ASP A 192 5.49 3.99 3.59
C ASP A 192 4.55 2.84 3.21
N GLY A 193 4.55 1.74 3.96
CA GLY A 193 3.66 0.60 3.74
C GLY A 193 2.19 0.90 4.04
N ILE A 194 1.89 1.69 5.07
CA ILE A 194 0.51 2.15 5.32
C ILE A 194 0.01 3.02 4.17
N ILE A 195 0.85 3.90 3.63
CA ILE A 195 0.51 4.73 2.47
C ILE A 195 0.28 3.86 1.24
N ALA A 196 1.15 2.88 0.98
CA ALA A 196 1.01 1.98 -0.17
C ALA A 196 -0.23 1.09 -0.07
N LEU A 197 -0.55 0.55 1.11
CA LEU A 197 -1.80 -0.16 1.36
C LEU A 197 -3.04 0.74 1.20
N THR A 198 -2.93 2.02 1.54
CA THR A 198 -4.01 2.98 1.29
C THR A 198 -4.22 3.21 -0.22
N HIS A 199 -3.15 3.23 -1.01
CA HIS A 199 -3.27 3.27 -2.48
C HIS A 199 -3.95 2.01 -3.01
N LEU A 200 -3.60 0.83 -2.49
CA LEU A 200 -4.29 -0.42 -2.82
C LEU A 200 -5.78 -0.34 -2.49
N ASP A 201 -6.14 0.04 -1.27
CA ASP A 201 -7.54 0.17 -0.80
C ASP A 201 -8.35 1.16 -1.65
N LEU A 202 -7.73 2.25 -2.11
CA LEU A 202 -8.36 3.23 -2.99
C LEU A 202 -8.36 2.83 -4.47
N ALA A 203 -7.45 1.97 -4.94
CA ALA A 203 -7.44 1.49 -6.31
C ALA A 203 -8.50 0.39 -6.53
N LEU A 204 -8.68 -0.52 -5.56
CA LEU A 204 -9.56 -1.69 -5.70
C LEU A 204 -10.97 -1.38 -6.25
N PRO A 205 -11.68 -0.32 -5.81
CA PRO A 205 -13.02 -0.04 -6.33
C PRO A 205 -13.07 0.29 -7.83
N SER A 206 -12.00 0.80 -8.45
CA SER A 206 -11.98 1.01 -9.91
C SER A 206 -11.91 -0.29 -10.71
N PHE A 207 -11.58 -1.40 -10.05
CA PHE A 207 -11.58 -2.76 -10.60
C PHE A 207 -12.84 -3.55 -10.20
N GLY A 208 -13.83 -2.89 -9.57
CA GLY A 208 -15.01 -3.54 -9.01
C GLY A 208 -14.71 -4.37 -7.75
N MET A 209 -13.52 -4.23 -7.19
CA MET A 209 -13.06 -4.98 -6.02
C MET A 209 -13.15 -4.13 -4.75
N GLY A 210 -12.88 -4.74 -3.61
CA GLY A 210 -12.62 -4.01 -2.38
C GLY A 210 -11.87 -4.88 -1.39
N GLY A 211 -11.67 -4.33 -0.20
CA GLY A 211 -10.95 -5.07 0.82
C GLY A 211 -11.12 -4.51 2.22
N CYS A 212 -10.42 -5.14 3.15
CA CYS A 212 -10.40 -4.73 4.53
C CYS A 212 -9.05 -5.05 5.16
N TRP A 213 -8.53 -4.07 5.91
CA TRP A 213 -7.39 -4.23 6.79
C TRP A 213 -7.65 -5.37 7.79
N ALA A 214 -6.75 -6.38 7.82
CA ALA A 214 -6.88 -7.58 8.65
C ALA A 214 -6.24 -7.37 10.03
N GLY A 215 -6.83 -6.50 10.84
CA GLY A 215 -6.24 -6.07 12.11
C GLY A 215 -6.02 -7.17 13.14
N ILE A 216 -6.91 -8.18 13.21
CA ILE A 216 -6.76 -9.30 14.13
C ILE A 216 -5.52 -10.14 13.77
N LEU A 217 -5.37 -10.48 12.48
CA LEU A 217 -4.18 -11.16 12.00
C LEU A 217 -2.92 -10.32 12.25
N ASN A 218 -2.98 -9.00 12.04
CA ASN A 218 -1.86 -8.11 12.32
C ASN A 218 -1.42 -8.15 13.79
N ILE A 219 -2.37 -8.15 14.73
CA ILE A 219 -2.07 -8.29 16.17
C ILE A 219 -1.41 -9.63 16.41
N ALA A 220 -1.98 -10.71 15.88
CA ALA A 220 -1.46 -12.06 16.04
C ALA A 220 -0.02 -12.19 15.52
N CYS A 221 0.28 -11.68 14.32
CA CYS A 221 1.64 -11.69 13.77
C CYS A 221 2.66 -10.93 14.62
N ASN A 222 2.25 -9.86 15.31
CA ASN A 222 3.14 -9.08 16.17
C ASN A 222 3.35 -9.72 17.55
N GLN A 223 2.41 -10.55 18.01
CA GLN A 223 2.46 -11.21 19.32
C GLN A 223 2.93 -12.67 19.26
N HIS A 224 2.88 -13.30 18.08
CA HIS A 224 3.22 -14.70 17.89
C HIS A 224 4.07 -14.87 16.61
N PRO A 225 5.41 -14.90 16.76
CA PRO A 225 6.33 -15.00 15.62
C PRO A 225 6.05 -16.15 14.63
N PRO A 226 5.63 -17.37 15.05
CA PRO A 226 5.34 -18.47 14.11
C PRO A 226 4.25 -18.14 13.07
N LEU A 227 3.33 -17.21 13.34
CA LEU A 227 2.34 -16.80 12.35
C LEU A 227 2.94 -15.99 11.20
N LYS A 228 4.10 -15.36 11.39
CA LYS A 228 4.80 -14.65 10.30
C LYS A 228 5.31 -15.64 9.24
N ASP A 229 5.75 -16.82 9.66
CA ASP A 229 6.31 -17.84 8.76
C ASP A 229 5.24 -18.35 7.78
N VAL A 230 3.99 -18.45 8.23
CA VAL A 230 2.86 -18.90 7.40
C VAL A 230 2.51 -17.87 6.30
N LEU A 231 2.82 -16.59 6.54
CA LEU A 231 2.59 -15.52 5.56
C LEU A 231 3.62 -15.50 4.44
N GLY A 232 4.69 -16.31 4.51
CA GLY A 232 5.75 -16.33 3.49
C GLY A 232 6.52 -15.01 3.39
N VAL A 233 6.60 -14.27 4.51
CA VAL A 233 7.39 -13.04 4.60
C VAL A 233 8.87 -13.40 4.83
N PRO A 234 9.82 -12.79 4.11
CA PRO A 234 11.25 -13.06 4.31
C PRO A 234 11.71 -12.82 5.75
N GLU A 235 12.67 -13.59 6.25
CA GLU A 235 13.14 -13.56 7.65
C GLU A 235 13.62 -12.17 8.12
N LYS A 236 14.29 -11.42 7.24
CA LYS A 236 14.76 -10.06 7.55
C LYS A 236 13.67 -9.00 7.49
N ASN A 237 12.49 -9.36 7.00
CA ASN A 237 11.38 -8.44 6.84
C ASN A 237 10.43 -8.53 8.03
N THR A 238 9.84 -7.38 8.38
CA THR A 238 8.71 -7.33 9.29
C THR A 238 7.42 -7.12 8.51
N VAL A 239 6.35 -7.75 8.98
CA VAL A 239 4.98 -7.47 8.52
C VAL A 239 4.65 -6.03 8.87
N ILE A 240 4.18 -5.26 7.89
CA ILE A 240 3.64 -3.90 8.11
C ILE A 240 2.14 -4.01 8.37
N TYR A 241 1.39 -4.61 7.44
CA TYR A 241 -0.02 -4.91 7.65
C TYR A 241 -0.56 -5.92 6.60
N PRO A 242 -1.38 -6.90 7.03
CA PRO A 242 -2.15 -7.77 6.14
C PRO A 242 -3.50 -7.15 5.72
N PHE A 243 -3.90 -7.34 4.48
CA PHE A 243 -5.08 -6.72 3.87
C PHE A 243 -5.85 -7.76 3.03
N MET A 244 -7.11 -7.99 3.39
CA MET A 244 -8.00 -8.90 2.66
C MET A 244 -8.48 -8.24 1.37
N VAL A 245 -8.52 -8.99 0.27
CA VAL A 245 -8.92 -8.53 -1.06
C VAL A 245 -9.94 -9.49 -1.67
N GLY A 246 -10.96 -8.94 -2.34
CA GLY A 246 -11.87 -9.71 -3.17
C GLY A 246 -12.99 -8.87 -3.76
N TYR A 247 -13.85 -9.52 -4.54
CA TYR A 247 -15.06 -8.89 -5.08
C TYR A 247 -16.15 -8.84 -4.01
N PRO A 248 -16.77 -7.68 -3.77
CA PRO A 248 -17.78 -7.54 -2.72
C PRO A 248 -19.04 -8.34 -3.09
N LYS A 249 -19.55 -9.15 -2.16
CA LYS A 249 -20.84 -9.86 -2.32
C LYS A 249 -22.03 -8.90 -2.37
N TYR A 250 -21.91 -7.77 -1.68
CA TYR A 250 -22.97 -6.78 -1.54
C TYR A 250 -22.48 -5.39 -1.92
N GLN A 251 -23.31 -4.65 -2.62
CA GLN A 251 -23.02 -3.27 -3.00
C GLN A 251 -23.56 -2.29 -1.95
N HIS A 252 -22.69 -1.40 -1.48
CA HIS A 252 -23.09 -0.30 -0.60
C HIS A 252 -23.77 0.79 -1.41
N GLN A 253 -24.96 1.21 -0.97
CA GLN A 253 -25.81 2.15 -1.71
C GLN A 253 -25.70 3.61 -1.24
N ARG A 254 -25.07 3.85 -0.07
CA ARG A 254 -25.04 5.16 0.57
C ARG A 254 -23.71 5.41 1.26
N ILE A 255 -23.31 6.69 1.27
CA ILE A 255 -22.18 7.17 2.08
C ILE A 255 -22.64 7.24 3.54
N PRO A 256 -21.96 6.55 4.48
CA PRO A 256 -22.28 6.67 5.90
C PRO A 256 -21.82 8.03 6.45
N GLU A 257 -22.53 8.54 7.45
CA GLU A 257 -22.12 9.74 8.17
C GLU A 257 -20.81 9.52 8.95
N ARG A 258 -20.03 10.59 9.10
CA ARG A 258 -18.80 10.63 9.90
C ARG A 258 -18.84 11.88 10.78
N ASN A 259 -18.25 11.79 11.97
CA ASN A 259 -18.07 12.95 12.83
C ASN A 259 -17.24 14.03 12.12
N GLN A 260 -17.55 15.30 12.40
CA GLN A 260 -16.73 16.42 11.92
C GLN A 260 -15.29 16.30 12.44
N PRO A 261 -14.28 16.64 11.61
CA PRO A 261 -12.89 16.62 12.05
C PRO A 261 -12.66 17.71 13.10
N LYS A 262 -11.87 17.40 14.13
CA LYS A 262 -11.41 18.40 15.11
C LYS A 262 -10.20 19.12 14.52
N ILE A 263 -10.40 20.30 13.94
CA ILE A 263 -9.36 21.11 13.30
C ILE A 263 -9.02 22.31 14.19
N ARG A 264 -7.72 22.50 14.47
CA ARG A 264 -7.19 23.72 15.11
C ARG A 264 -6.50 24.56 14.02
N TRP A 265 -6.94 25.80 13.87
CA TRP A 265 -6.31 26.80 13.00
C TRP A 265 -5.50 27.76 13.87
N GLU A 266 -4.30 28.10 13.42
CA GLU A 266 -3.44 29.12 14.03
C GLU A 266 -3.16 30.22 13.00
#